data_AF-A0A2T7X329-F1
#
_entry.id   AF-A0A2T7X329-F1
#
_cell.length_a   1.000
_cell.length_b   1.000
_cell.length_c   1.000
_cell.angle_alpha   90.00
_cell.angle_beta   90.00
_cell.angle_gamma   90.00
#
_symmetry.space_group_name_H-M   'P 1'
#
loop_
_entity.id
_entity.type
_entity.pdbx_description
1 polymer ?
#
loop_
_entity_poly.entity_id
_entity_poly.type
_entity_poly.pdbx_seq_one_letter_code
_entity_poly.pdbx_strand_id
1 'polypeptide(L)'
;MLGDLTERDRAILALEASWPRHGGAKEEVIRAQLGMSAARYYQVLGRLIESDVALEYDPMLVRRLRRIRDSRAAQRTARTPRFVG
;
A
#
# COMPACT_ATOMS: atom_id res chain seq x y z
N MET A 1 4.02 -18.16 -4.72
CA MET A 1 3.64 -18.06 -6.15
C MET A 1 2.50 -17.05 -6.25
N LEU A 2 2.79 -15.75 -6.18
CA LEU A 2 1.81 -14.70 -6.47
C LEU A 2 1.82 -14.52 -7.99
N GLY A 3 1.33 -15.55 -8.70
CA GLY A 3 1.46 -15.64 -10.15
C GLY A 3 0.59 -14.64 -10.90
N ASP A 4 -0.44 -14.10 -10.25
CA ASP A 4 -1.37 -13.15 -10.85
C ASP A 4 -1.93 -12.20 -9.79
N LEU A 5 -2.18 -10.95 -10.20
CA LEU A 5 -2.88 -9.97 -9.38
C LEU A 5 -4.32 -10.47 -9.18
N THR A 6 -4.74 -10.68 -7.92
CA THR A 6 -6.12 -11.07 -7.65
C THR A 6 -7.07 -9.89 -7.91
N GLU A 7 -8.37 -10.16 -8.08
CA GLU A 7 -9.38 -9.11 -8.27
C GLU A 7 -9.33 -8.08 -7.13
N ARG A 8 -9.06 -8.55 -5.91
CA ARG A 8 -8.86 -7.71 -4.73
C ARG A 8 -7.63 -6.83 -4.85
N ASP A 9 -6.52 -7.35 -5.37
CA ASP A 9 -5.30 -6.58 -5.57
C ASP A 9 -5.48 -5.49 -6.63
N ARG A 10 -6.23 -5.81 -7.70
CA ARG A 10 -6.58 -4.85 -8.76
C ARG A 10 -7.45 -3.74 -8.20
N ALA A 11 -8.45 -4.09 -7.40
CA ALA A 11 -9.30 -3.14 -6.72
C ALA A 11 -8.51 -2.22 -5.78
N ILE A 12 -7.52 -2.76 -5.04
CA ILE A 12 -6.64 -1.98 -4.17
C ILE A 12 -5.84 -0.94 -4.98
N LEU A 13 -5.24 -1.33 -6.11
CA LEU A 13 -4.50 -0.39 -6.97
C LEU A 13 -5.42 0.66 -7.60
N ALA A 14 -6.59 0.26 -8.09
CA ALA A 14 -7.56 1.18 -8.66
C ALA A 14 -8.04 2.23 -7.64
N LEU A 15 -8.23 1.82 -6.38
CA LEU A 15 -8.63 2.72 -5.29
C LEU A 15 -7.53 3.74 -4.97
N GLU A 16 -6.25 3.32 -5.01
CA GLU A 16 -5.12 4.26 -4.88
C GLU A 16 -5.01 5.24 -6.04
N ALA A 17 -5.25 4.78 -7.27
CA ALA A 17 -5.24 5.65 -8.45
C ALA A 17 -6.31 6.75 -8.34
N SER A 18 -7.51 6.38 -7.87
CA SER A 18 -8.61 7.33 -7.69
C SER A 18 -8.45 8.23 -6.47
N TRP A 19 -7.70 7.81 -5.44
CA TRP A 19 -7.58 8.54 -4.17
C TRP A 19 -6.12 8.78 -3.75
N PRO A 20 -5.41 9.69 -4.45
CA PRO A 20 -4.02 10.00 -4.13
C PRO A 20 -3.85 10.71 -2.77
N ARG A 21 -4.92 11.28 -2.22
CA ARG A 21 -4.88 12.10 -1.00
C ARG A 21 -5.34 11.28 0.20
N HIS A 22 -4.46 11.12 1.17
CA HIS A 22 -4.75 10.47 2.44
C HIS A 22 -5.64 11.41 3.27
N GLY A 23 -6.95 11.23 3.20
CA GLY A 23 -7.93 11.88 4.08
C GLY A 23 -8.70 10.81 4.85
N GLY A 24 -9.19 11.14 6.06
CA GLY A 24 -9.89 10.17 6.94
C GLY A 24 -11.04 9.42 6.26
N ALA A 25 -11.70 10.03 5.26
CA ALA A 25 -12.74 9.40 4.45
C ALA A 25 -12.26 8.14 3.69
N LYS A 26 -10.96 8.03 3.38
CA LYS A 26 -10.40 6.88 2.67
C LYS A 26 -10.45 5.59 3.48
N GLU A 27 -10.25 5.68 4.80
CA GLU A 27 -10.26 4.49 5.67
C GLU A 27 -11.67 3.90 5.81
N GLU A 28 -12.69 4.77 5.81
CA GLU A 28 -14.10 4.37 5.80
C GLU A 28 -14.44 3.65 4.49
N VAL A 29 -14.03 4.21 3.35
CA VAL A 29 -14.26 3.62 2.02
C VAL A 29 -13.54 2.28 1.87
N ILE A 30 -12.29 2.17 2.34
CA ILE A 30 -11.56 0.89 2.32
C ILE A 30 -12.34 -0.17 3.11
N ARG A 31 -12.86 0.17 4.30
CA ARG A 31 -13.69 -0.74 5.07
C ARG A 31 -14.99 -1.10 4.35
N ALA A 32 -15.68 -0.12 3.77
CA ALA A 32 -16.94 -0.33 3.09
C ALA A 32 -16.82 -1.14 1.79
N GLN A 33 -15.78 -0.89 0.97
CA GLN A 33 -15.61 -1.56 -0.33
C GLN A 33 -14.87 -2.90 -0.22
N LEU A 34 -13.81 -2.97 0.60
CA LEU A 34 -12.93 -4.14 0.67
C LEU A 34 -13.25 -5.03 1.88
N GLY A 35 -14.08 -4.57 2.82
CA GLY A 35 -14.43 -5.30 4.04
C GLY A 35 -13.24 -5.51 4.97
N MET A 36 -12.18 -4.70 4.86
CA MET A 36 -10.95 -4.87 5.63
C MET A 36 -10.53 -3.59 6.34
N SER A 37 -9.77 -3.74 7.43
CA SER A 37 -9.20 -2.60 8.15
C SER A 37 -8.14 -1.89 7.32
N ALA A 38 -8.01 -0.58 7.52
CA ALA A 38 -6.97 0.24 6.88
C ALA A 38 -5.55 -0.31 7.15
N ALA A 39 -5.30 -0.84 8.34
CA ALA A 39 -4.02 -1.47 8.69
C ALA A 39 -3.71 -2.68 7.78
N ARG A 40 -4.68 -3.58 7.58
CA ARG A 40 -4.51 -4.75 6.69
C ARG A 40 -4.35 -4.31 5.23
N TYR A 41 -5.11 -3.30 4.81
CA TYR A 41 -5.01 -2.72 3.47
C TYR A 41 -3.58 -2.24 3.18
N TYR A 42 -2.98 -1.43 4.05
CA TYR A 42 -1.61 -0.94 3.83
C TYR A 42 -0.56 -2.05 3.89
N GLN A 43 -0.78 -3.12 4.67
CA GLN A 43 0.10 -4.29 4.65
C GLN A 43 0.06 -5.03 3.31
N VAL A 44 -1.13 -5.26 2.75
CA VAL A 44 -1.30 -5.90 1.46
C VAL A 44 -0.74 -5.02 0.35
N LEU A 45 -1.09 -3.73 0.35
CA LEU A 45 -0.57 -2.75 -0.61
C LEU A 45 0.96 -2.73 -0.60
N GLY A 46 1.59 -2.75 0.58
CA GLY A 46 3.04 -2.80 0.71
C GLY A 46 3.69 -4.02 0.04
N ARG A 47 3.10 -5.20 0.18
CA ARG A 47 3.59 -6.41 -0.50
C ARG A 47 3.31 -6.39 -2.00
N LEU A 48 2.18 -5.81 -2.39
CA LEU A 48 1.75 -5.70 -3.78
C LEU A 48 2.71 -4.82 -4.59
N ILE A 49 3.06 -3.65 -4.07
CA ILE A 49 3.98 -2.70 -4.74
C ILE A 49 5.44 -3.21 -4.81
N GLU A 50 5.78 -4.27 -4.09
CA GLU A 50 7.07 -4.96 -4.20
C GLU A 50 7.07 -6.06 -5.27
N SER A 51 5.90 -6.47 -5.76
CA SER A 51 5.76 -7.56 -6.73
C SER A 51 5.79 -7.04 -8.16
N ASP A 52 6.41 -7.80 -9.08
CA ASP A 52 6.52 -7.43 -10.49
C ASP A 52 5.15 -7.35 -11.19
N VAL A 53 4.19 -8.19 -10.77
CA VAL A 53 2.80 -8.16 -11.28
C VAL A 53 2.11 -6.81 -11.09
N ALA A 54 2.43 -6.06 -10.03
CA ALA A 54 1.88 -4.73 -9.82
C ALA A 54 2.54 -3.70 -10.75
N LEU A 55 3.84 -3.86 -10.99
CA LEU A 55 4.61 -3.04 -11.95
C LEU A 55 4.10 -3.24 -13.38
N GLU A 56 3.72 -4.45 -13.76
CA GLU A 56 3.12 -4.74 -15.06
C GLU A 56 1.72 -4.13 -15.20
N TYR A 57 0.94 -4.10 -14.12
CA TYR A 57 -0.41 -3.53 -14.13
C TYR A 57 -0.40 -1.99 -14.21
N ASP A 58 0.32 -1.30 -13.31
CA ASP A 58 0.46 0.16 -13.34
C ASP A 58 1.85 0.60 -12.83
N PRO A 59 2.84 0.74 -13.72
CA PRO A 59 4.20 1.05 -13.32
C PRO A 59 4.35 2.47 -12.74
N MET A 60 3.50 3.42 -13.15
CA MET A 60 3.58 4.80 -12.65
C MET A 60 3.04 4.91 -11.22
N LEU A 61 1.88 4.30 -10.95
CA LEU A 61 1.30 4.27 -9.63
C LEU A 61 2.19 3.52 -8.65
N VAL A 62 2.70 2.35 -9.03
CA VAL A 62 3.57 1.54 -8.17
C VAL A 62 4.86 2.28 -7.83
N ARG A 63 5.52 2.93 -8.79
CA ARG A 63 6.71 3.75 -8.52
C ARG A 63 6.42 4.90 -7.55
N ARG A 64 5.27 5.57 -7.69
CA ARG A 64 4.85 6.64 -6.77
C ARG A 64 4.61 6.11 -5.36
N LEU A 65 3.90 4.98 -5.23
CA LEU A 65 3.61 4.35 -3.95
C LEU A 65 4.87 3.85 -3.24
N ARG A 66 5.83 3.28 -3.99
CA ARG A 66 7.15 2.87 -3.45
C ARG A 66 7.88 4.07 -2.83
N ARG A 67 7.98 5.21 -3.54
CA ARG A 67 8.57 6.44 -2.98
C ARG A 67 7.89 6.91 -1.69
N ILE A 68 6.55 6.92 -1.66
CA ILE A 68 5.80 7.35 -0.46
C ILE A 68 6.09 6.41 0.71
N ARG A 69 6.16 5.09 0.47
CA ARG A 69 6.51 4.11 1.48
C ARG A 69 7.92 4.33 2.01
N ASP A 70 8.90 4.52 1.14
CA ASP A 70 10.30 4.72 1.52
C ASP A 70 10.46 5.98 2.38
N SER A 71 9.75 7.06 2.02
CA SER A 71 9.69 8.28 2.84
C SER A 71 9.10 8.03 4.24
N ARG A 72 8.08 7.17 4.37
CA ARG A 72 7.52 6.79 5.68
C ARG A 72 8.41 5.80 6.45
N ALA A 73 9.12 4.91 5.77
CA ALA A 73 10.05 3.98 6.41
C ALA A 73 11.24 4.73 7.01
N ALA A 74 11.80 5.71 6.29
CA ALA A 74 12.87 6.58 6.77
C ALA A 74 12.47 7.35 8.05
N GLN A 75 11.22 7.81 8.14
CA GLN A 75 10.68 8.47 9.35
C GLN A 75 10.56 7.52 10.57
N ARG A 76 10.40 6.21 10.37
CA ARG A 76 10.37 5.23 11.47
C ARG A 76 11.77 4.86 11.95
N THR A 77 12.73 4.70 11.03
CA THR A 77 14.13 4.39 11.39
C THR A 77 14.77 5.48 12.25
N ALA A 78 14.32 6.73 12.11
CA ALA A 78 14.75 7.84 12.99
C ALA A 78 14.23 7.75 14.44
N ARG A 79 13.35 6.79 14.78
CA ARG A 79 12.66 6.70 16.08
C ARG A 79 12.87 5.39 16.84
N THR A 80 13.76 4.50 16.40
CA THR A 80 14.10 3.30 17.19
C THR A 80 15.42 3.51 17.93
N PRO A 81 15.40 3.95 19.20
CA PRO A 81 16.52 3.70 20.07
C PRO A 81 16.61 2.18 20.27
N ARG A 82 17.74 1.63 19.85
CA ARG A 82 18.43 0.48 20.44
C ARG A 82 17.80 0.03 21.76
N PHE A 83 17.13 -1.12 21.75
CA PHE A 83 16.94 -1.92 22.95
C PHE A 83 18.18 -2.81 23.07
N VAL A 84 19.11 -2.41 23.96
CA VAL A 84 20.23 -3.23 24.43
C VAL A 84 19.70 -4.09 25.56
N GLY A 85 19.90 -5.40 25.44
CA GLY A 85 19.92 -6.36 26.54
C GLY A 85 21.33 -6.93 26.66
#